data_AF-A0AAV3SN13-F1
#
_entry.id   AF-A0AAV3SN13-F1
#
_cell.length_a   1.000
_cell.length_b   1.000
_cell.length_c   1.000
_cell.angle_alpha   90.00
_cell.angle_beta   90.00
_cell.angle_gamma   90.00
#
_symmetry.space_group_name_H-M   'P 1'
#
loop_
_entity.id
_entity.type
_entity.pdbx_description
1 polymer ?
#
loop_
_entity_poly.entity_id
_entity_poly.type
_entity_poly.pdbx_seq_one_letter_code
_entity_poly.pdbx_strand_id
1 'polypeptide(L)'
;MTPEISSLLGDSVPTYKKKRDVDRTELSEETVFTLLSARRRREMLCILTRSGGETTVADMVAEVAHREHGKEANAAKRKAIYVSLHQTHIPKFVEAEVLEHDVANRTIRLIGLWKQLYAYLEFDPLETKQGLLSRMFRPKTGRAAD
;
A
#
# COMPACT_ATOMS: atom_id res chain seq x y z
N MET A 1 26.47 6.89 31.13
CA MET A 1 27.41 6.58 30.04
C MET A 1 26.75 5.55 29.12
N THR A 2 26.11 6.03 28.06
CA THR A 2 25.61 5.22 26.95
C THR A 2 26.48 5.56 25.75
N PRO A 3 27.11 4.59 25.06
CA PRO A 3 27.88 4.92 23.86
C PRO A 3 26.92 5.26 22.73
N GLU A 4 27.29 6.28 21.97
CA GLU A 4 26.60 6.72 20.76
C GLU A 4 26.66 5.65 19.66
N ILE A 5 25.51 5.28 19.12
CA ILE A 5 25.38 4.42 17.92
C ILE A 5 25.54 5.29 16.64
N SER A 6 26.24 6.43 16.73
CA SER A 6 26.38 7.35 15.60
C SER A 6 27.50 6.96 14.62
N SER A 7 28.29 5.92 14.88
CA SER A 7 29.52 5.64 14.13
C SER A 7 29.56 4.31 13.35
N LEU A 8 28.42 3.64 13.12
CA LEU A 8 28.39 2.32 12.46
C LEU A 8 27.59 2.24 11.14
N LEU A 9 27.20 3.36 10.55
CA LEU A 9 26.60 3.37 9.22
C LEU A 9 27.42 4.27 8.31
N GLY A 10 28.40 3.63 7.65
CA GLY A 10 29.15 4.21 6.54
C GLY A 10 28.24 4.55 5.36
N ASP A 11 28.52 5.73 4.82
CA ASP A 11 28.20 6.32 3.53
C ASP A 11 27.24 5.61 2.57
N SER A 12 26.26 6.40 2.15
CA SER A 12 25.34 6.20 1.02
C SER A 12 24.07 5.39 1.29
N VAL A 13 23.17 5.98 2.08
CA VAL A 13 21.73 5.72 1.88
C VAL A 13 21.34 6.40 0.57
N PRO A 14 20.84 5.68 -0.44
CA PRO A 14 20.28 6.32 -1.63
C PRO A 14 19.12 7.20 -1.18
N THR A 15 19.31 8.51 -1.22
CA THR A 15 18.24 9.47 -0.97
C THR A 15 17.30 9.40 -2.17
N TYR A 16 16.22 8.64 -2.04
CA TYR A 16 15.17 8.58 -3.05
C TYR A 16 14.46 9.94 -3.08
N LYS A 17 14.94 10.85 -3.92
CA LYS A 17 14.24 12.11 -4.21
C LYS A 17 12.97 11.77 -4.98
N LYS A 18 11.82 11.79 -4.28
CA LYS A 18 10.49 11.69 -4.88
C LYS A 18 10.32 12.81 -5.91
N LYS A 19 10.48 12.46 -7.18
CA LYS A 19 10.11 13.31 -8.31
C LYS A 19 8.58 13.45 -8.27
N ARG A 20 8.09 14.66 -8.03
CA ARG A 20 6.68 14.98 -8.26
C ARG A 20 6.48 15.03 -9.77
N ASP A 21 6.02 13.93 -10.36
CA ASP A 21 5.50 13.95 -11.72
C ASP A 21 4.10 14.57 -11.71
N VAL A 22 3.99 15.66 -12.45
CA VAL A 22 2.73 16.33 -12.77
C VAL A 22 2.04 15.44 -13.80
N ASP A 23 0.84 14.97 -13.46
CA ASP A 23 -0.01 14.04 -14.24
C ASP A 23 0.43 12.56 -14.23
N ARG A 24 0.49 11.96 -13.03
CA ARG A 24 0.68 10.51 -12.90
C ARG A 24 -0.63 9.78 -13.24
N THR A 25 -0.78 9.35 -14.49
CA THR A 25 -1.95 8.57 -14.96
C THR A 25 -1.85 7.07 -14.61
N GLU A 26 -0.67 6.61 -14.18
CA GLU A 26 -0.40 5.21 -13.85
C GLU A 26 0.56 5.04 -12.65
N LEU A 27 0.30 4.05 -11.79
CA LEU A 27 1.24 3.68 -10.73
C LEU A 27 2.43 2.92 -11.32
N SER A 28 3.66 3.26 -10.90
CA SER A 28 4.83 2.48 -11.30
C SER A 28 4.77 1.07 -10.71
N GLU A 29 5.33 0.08 -11.41
CA GLU A 29 5.45 -1.30 -10.92
C GLU A 29 6.15 -1.36 -9.56
N GLU A 30 7.20 -0.56 -9.37
CA GLU A 30 7.91 -0.44 -8.10
C GLU A 30 6.98 0.03 -6.97
N THR A 31 6.10 1.00 -7.25
CA THR A 31 5.13 1.51 -6.26
C THR A 31 4.09 0.43 -5.95
N VAL A 32 3.56 -0.24 -6.97
CA VAL A 32 2.61 -1.35 -6.81
C VAL A 32 3.21 -2.46 -5.97
N PHE A 33 4.41 -2.93 -6.31
CA PHE A 33 5.12 -3.98 -5.59
C PHE A 33 5.43 -3.56 -4.16
N THR A 34 5.94 -2.34 -3.98
CA THR A 34 6.18 -1.75 -2.66
C THR A 34 4.92 -1.78 -1.82
N LEU A 35 3.77 -1.31 -2.33
CA LEU A 35 2.53 -1.31 -1.58
C LEU A 35 1.99 -2.73 -1.33
N LEU A 36 1.94 -3.59 -2.33
CA LEU A 36 1.28 -4.90 -2.22
C LEU A 36 2.15 -5.97 -1.56
N SER A 37 3.47 -5.77 -1.41
CA SER A 37 4.35 -6.73 -0.72
C SER A 37 3.95 -7.00 0.74
N ALA A 38 3.45 -5.99 1.45
CA ALA A 38 3.02 -6.15 2.84
C ALA A 38 1.57 -6.65 2.93
N ARG A 39 1.40 -7.79 3.61
CA ARG A 39 0.09 -8.41 3.85
C ARG A 39 -0.95 -7.43 4.38
N ARG A 40 -0.59 -6.63 5.37
CA ARG A 40 -1.51 -5.68 6.00
C ARG A 40 -1.96 -4.56 5.06
N ARG A 41 -1.11 -4.11 4.13
CA ARG A 41 -1.52 -3.15 3.09
C ARG A 41 -2.53 -3.77 2.12
N ARG A 42 -2.35 -5.05 1.75
CA ARG A 42 -3.36 -5.78 0.96
C ARG A 42 -4.69 -5.89 1.69
N GLU A 43 -4.65 -6.22 2.99
CA GLU A 43 -5.87 -6.30 3.81
C GLU A 43 -6.57 -4.94 3.92
N MET A 44 -5.83 -3.85 4.19
CA MET A 44 -6.39 -2.50 4.21
C MET A 44 -7.09 -2.15 2.90
N LEU A 45 -6.45 -2.42 1.76
CA LEU A 45 -7.03 -2.12 0.45
C LEU A 45 -8.31 -2.93 0.22
N CYS A 46 -8.32 -4.23 0.55
CA CYS A 46 -9.53 -5.06 0.50
C CYS A 46 -10.66 -4.52 1.39
N ILE A 47 -10.34 -4.09 2.61
CA ILE A 47 -11.32 -3.59 3.58
C ILE A 47 -11.91 -2.26 3.07
N LEU A 48 -11.05 -1.33 2.66
CA LEU A 48 -11.48 -0.03 2.11
C LEU A 48 -12.36 -0.18 0.87
N THR A 49 -11.99 -1.04 -0.07
CA THR A 49 -12.81 -1.29 -1.26
C THR A 49 -14.20 -1.82 -0.89
N ARG A 50 -14.28 -2.71 0.12
CA ARG A 50 -15.55 -3.27 0.62
C ARG A 50 -16.37 -2.25 1.43
N SER A 51 -15.73 -1.27 2.05
CA SER A 51 -16.40 -0.21 2.83
C SER A 51 -16.85 0.99 1.98
N GLY A 52 -16.81 0.89 0.65
CA GLY A 52 -17.18 1.99 -0.24
C GLY A 52 -16.09 3.04 -0.44
N GLY A 53 -14.85 2.71 -0.05
CA GLY A 53 -13.67 3.54 -0.25
C GLY A 53 -13.29 4.43 0.92
N GLU A 54 -14.05 4.44 2.02
CA GLU A 54 -13.73 5.21 3.22
C GLU A 54 -14.06 4.41 4.49
N THR A 55 -13.28 4.60 5.56
CA THR A 55 -13.58 4.06 6.88
C THR A 55 -12.82 4.82 7.97
N THR A 56 -13.15 4.58 9.25
CA THR A 56 -12.37 5.10 10.37
C THR A 56 -11.12 4.25 10.60
N VAL A 57 -10.05 4.85 11.13
CA VAL A 57 -8.86 4.08 11.52
C VAL A 57 -9.19 3.03 12.58
N ALA A 58 -10.14 3.32 13.47
CA ALA A 58 -10.56 2.38 14.51
C ALA A 58 -11.24 1.13 13.92
N ASP A 59 -12.14 1.32 12.96
CA ASP A 59 -12.83 0.22 12.28
C ASP A 59 -11.85 -0.59 11.43
N MET A 60 -10.91 0.08 10.75
CA MET A 60 -9.82 -0.57 10.03
C MET A 60 -8.99 -1.47 10.97
N VAL A 61 -8.62 -0.99 12.17
CA VAL A 61 -7.90 -1.81 13.16
C VAL A 61 -8.72 -3.01 13.60
N ALA A 62 -10.01 -2.81 13.86
CA ALA A 62 -10.90 -3.89 14.30
C ALA A 62 -11.00 -4.99 13.24
N GLU A 63 -11.22 -4.60 11.99
CA GLU A 63 -11.35 -5.53 10.86
C GLU A 63 -10.04 -6.25 10.54
N VAL A 64 -8.89 -5.54 10.54
CA VAL A 64 -7.57 -6.18 10.39
C VAL A 64 -7.30 -7.15 11.54
N ALA A 65 -7.59 -6.76 12.78
CA ALA A 65 -7.40 -7.65 13.94
C ALA A 65 -8.28 -8.90 13.84
N HIS A 66 -9.52 -8.75 13.37
CA HIS A 66 -10.42 -9.87 13.13
C HIS A 66 -9.88 -10.81 12.06
N ARG A 67 -9.34 -10.29 10.96
CA ARG A 67 -8.77 -11.11 9.87
C ARG A 67 -7.47 -11.81 10.24
N GLU A 68 -6.59 -11.15 10.99
CA GLU A 68 -5.29 -11.71 11.36
C GLU A 68 -5.37 -12.65 12.56
N HIS A 69 -6.31 -12.42 13.48
CA HIS A 69 -6.33 -13.13 14.78
C HIS A 69 -7.68 -13.76 15.14
N GLY A 70 -8.75 -13.47 14.39
CA GLY A 70 -10.08 -14.03 14.65
C GLY A 70 -10.53 -13.82 16.11
N LYS A 71 -10.89 -14.92 16.77
CA LYS A 71 -11.34 -14.92 18.18
C LYS A 71 -10.26 -14.52 19.18
N GLU A 72 -8.98 -14.57 18.80
CA GLU A 72 -7.87 -14.18 19.67
C GLU A 72 -7.54 -12.68 19.61
N ALA A 73 -8.33 -11.88 18.89
CA ALA A 73 -8.13 -10.44 18.78
C ALA A 73 -8.39 -9.75 20.13
N ASN A 74 -7.33 -9.52 20.90
CA ASN A 74 -7.37 -8.81 22.17
C ASN A 74 -6.94 -7.34 22.04
N ALA A 75 -7.04 -6.59 23.15
CA ALA A 75 -6.70 -5.16 23.17
C ALA A 75 -5.23 -4.88 22.84
N ALA A 76 -4.30 -5.74 23.27
CA ALA A 76 -2.87 -5.58 22.99
C ALA A 76 -2.57 -5.75 21.49
N LYS A 77 -3.15 -6.77 20.85
CA LYS A 77 -3.03 -7.00 19.41
C LYS A 77 -3.64 -5.84 18.60
N ARG A 78 -4.84 -5.36 18.97
CA ARG A 78 -5.45 -4.17 18.33
C ARG A 78 -4.58 -2.93 18.47
N LYS A 79 -3.99 -2.69 19.65
CA LYS A 79 -3.07 -1.57 19.87
C LYS A 79 -1.82 -1.69 18.98
N ALA A 80 -1.23 -2.89 18.88
CA ALA A 80 -0.09 -3.13 18.00
C ALA A 80 -0.44 -2.86 16.53
N ILE A 81 -1.64 -3.28 16.08
CA ILE A 81 -2.14 -3.00 14.74
C ILE A 81 -2.31 -1.50 14.52
N TYR A 82 -2.98 -0.79 15.44
CA TYR A 82 -3.16 0.66 15.36
C TYR A 82 -1.82 1.40 15.17
N VAL A 83 -0.83 1.07 16.00
CA VAL A 83 0.51 1.67 15.90
C VAL A 83 1.15 1.39 14.54
N SER A 84 1.10 0.13 14.10
CA SER A 84 1.62 -0.30 12.79
C SER A 84 0.91 0.37 11.61
N LEU A 85 -0.41 0.57 11.68
CA LEU A 85 -1.16 1.29 10.64
C LEU A 85 -0.66 2.72 10.51
N HIS A 86 -0.55 3.43 11.63
CA HIS A 86 -0.09 4.82 11.66
C HIS A 86 1.36 5.00 11.23
N GLN A 87 2.26 4.14 11.69
CA GLN A 87 3.70 4.31 11.47
C GLN A 87 4.16 3.83 10.10
N THR A 88 3.54 2.77 9.57
CA THR A 88 4.11 2.03 8.44
C THR A 88 3.18 1.96 7.24
N HIS A 89 1.88 1.71 7.46
CA HIS A 89 0.99 1.36 6.36
C HIS A 89 0.30 2.57 5.73
N ILE A 90 -0.38 3.39 6.54
CA ILE A 90 -1.05 4.61 6.07
C ILE A 90 -0.05 5.55 5.39
N PRO A 91 1.13 5.86 5.96
CA PRO A 91 2.09 6.77 5.32
C PRO A 91 2.51 6.33 3.92
N LYS A 92 2.66 5.02 3.68
CA LYS A 92 3.05 4.50 2.36
C LYS A 92 1.96 4.67 1.32
N PHE A 93 0.69 4.49 1.68
CA PHE A 93 -0.41 4.76 0.76
C PHE A 93 -0.60 6.25 0.46
N VAL A 94 -0.41 7.11 1.47
CA VAL A 94 -0.44 8.58 1.30
C VAL A 94 0.71 9.03 0.43
N GLU A 95 1.92 8.50 0.65
CA GLU A 95 3.09 8.78 -0.19
C GLU A 95 2.85 8.36 -1.65
N ALA A 96 2.08 7.32 -1.90
CA ALA A 96 1.73 6.88 -3.24
C ALA A 96 0.48 7.58 -3.83
N GLU A 97 -0.15 8.52 -3.12
CA GLU A 97 -1.37 9.23 -3.55
C GLU A 97 -2.54 8.27 -3.86
N VAL A 98 -2.60 7.15 -3.14
CA VAL A 98 -3.67 6.13 -3.23
C VAL A 98 -4.68 6.27 -2.10
N LEU A 99 -4.29 6.92 -1.00
CA LEU A 99 -5.12 7.12 0.18
C LEU A 99 -4.89 8.51 0.74
N GLU A 100 -5.95 9.13 1.24
CA GLU A 100 -5.91 10.30 2.10
C GLU A 100 -6.21 9.90 3.54
N HIS A 101 -5.52 10.53 4.50
CA HIS A 101 -5.74 10.33 5.93
C HIS A 101 -6.13 11.64 6.58
N ASP A 102 -7.38 11.74 6.99
CA ASP A 102 -7.89 12.87 7.77
C ASP A 102 -7.60 12.60 9.25
N VAL A 103 -6.59 13.28 9.78
CA VAL A 103 -6.16 13.13 11.17
C VAL A 103 -7.20 13.69 12.14
N ALA A 104 -7.94 14.75 11.76
CA ALA A 104 -8.92 15.38 12.62
C ALA A 104 -10.14 14.48 12.82
N ASN A 105 -10.63 13.89 11.72
CA ASN A 105 -11.77 12.98 11.74
C ASN A 105 -11.38 11.51 11.98
N ARG A 106 -10.08 11.20 11.96
CA ARG A 106 -9.52 9.84 12.08
C ARG A 106 -10.07 8.88 11.02
N THR A 107 -10.24 9.38 9.81
CA THR A 107 -10.73 8.61 8.66
C THR A 107 -9.64 8.43 7.63
N ILE A 108 -9.76 7.33 6.88
CA ILE A 108 -8.90 7.01 5.74
C ILE A 108 -9.76 6.74 4.52
N ARG A 109 -9.37 7.31 3.38
CA ARG A 109 -10.18 7.31 2.16
C ARG A 109 -9.33 7.02 0.93
N LEU A 110 -9.80 6.13 0.07
CA LEU A 110 -9.16 5.84 -1.21
C LEU A 110 -9.28 7.05 -2.14
N ILE A 111 -8.16 7.38 -2.79
CA ILE A 111 -8.04 8.45 -3.78
C ILE A 111 -7.20 7.99 -4.97
N GLY A 112 -7.18 8.79 -6.03
CA GLY A 112 -6.29 8.58 -7.16
C GLY A 112 -6.43 7.20 -7.80
N LEU A 113 -5.29 6.53 -7.99
CA LEU A 113 -5.15 5.31 -8.80
C LEU A 113 -5.36 4.01 -8.02
N TRP A 114 -6.11 4.03 -6.91
CA TRP A 114 -6.37 2.84 -6.09
C TRP A 114 -6.96 1.66 -6.89
N LYS A 115 -7.75 1.94 -7.94
CA LYS A 115 -8.32 0.91 -8.82
C LYS A 115 -7.25 0.13 -9.58
N GLN A 116 -6.18 0.80 -10.01
CA GLN A 116 -5.05 0.13 -10.66
C GLN A 116 -4.39 -0.81 -9.65
N LEU A 117 -4.11 -0.32 -8.44
CA LEU A 117 -3.53 -1.11 -7.37
C LEU A 117 -4.40 -2.33 -6.99
N TYR A 118 -5.72 -2.15 -6.92
CA TYR A 118 -6.65 -3.22 -6.60
C TYR A 118 -6.71 -4.29 -7.70
N ALA A 119 -6.58 -3.91 -8.97
CA ALA A 119 -6.52 -4.86 -10.08
C ALA A 119 -5.31 -5.81 -9.97
N TYR A 120 -4.17 -5.33 -9.47
CA TYR A 120 -3.01 -6.20 -9.16
C TYR A 120 -3.27 -7.17 -8.01
N LEU A 121 -4.13 -6.80 -7.06
CA LEU A 121 -4.46 -7.65 -5.93
C LEU A 121 -5.42 -8.79 -6.29
N GLU A 122 -6.37 -8.52 -7.19
CA GLU A 122 -7.32 -9.52 -7.70
C GLU A 122 -6.79 -10.33 -8.90
N PHE A 123 -5.56 -10.05 -9.35
CA PHE A 123 -4.98 -10.76 -10.46
C PHE A 123 -4.71 -12.22 -10.12
N ASP A 124 -5.34 -13.12 -10.88
CA ASP A 124 -4.95 -14.52 -10.95
C ASP A 124 -4.05 -14.71 -12.19
N PRO A 125 -2.74 -14.97 -12.02
CA PRO A 125 -1.83 -15.20 -13.14
C PRO A 125 -2.15 -16.48 -13.94
N LEU A 126 -2.98 -17.36 -13.40
CA LEU A 126 -3.39 -18.61 -14.04
C LEU A 126 -4.77 -18.50 -14.73
N GLU A 127 -5.53 -17.44 -14.49
CA GLU A 127 -6.73 -17.17 -15.27
C GLU A 127 -6.38 -16.54 -16.62
N THR A 128 -6.68 -17.24 -17.72
CA THR A 128 -6.51 -16.82 -19.12
C THR A 128 -7.45 -15.67 -19.53
N LYS A 129 -7.81 -14.75 -18.64
CA LYS A 129 -8.62 -13.59 -18.99
C LYS A 129 -7.72 -12.43 -19.39
N GLN A 130 -7.92 -11.94 -20.61
CA GLN A 130 -7.33 -10.70 -21.13
C GLN A 130 -7.86 -9.48 -20.36
N GLY A 131 -7.43 -9.35 -19.10
CA GLY A 131 -7.81 -8.27 -18.20
C GLY A 131 -6.98 -7.01 -18.41
N LEU A 132 -7.26 -5.98 -17.61
CA LEU A 132 -6.54 -4.70 -17.59
C LEU A 132 -5.01 -4.88 -17.54
N LEU A 133 -4.55 -5.91 -16.84
CA LEU A 133 -3.13 -6.24 -16.70
C LEU A 133 -2.50 -6.81 -17.96
N SER A 134 -3.22 -7.56 -18.80
CA SER A 134 -2.66 -8.01 -20.10
C SER A 134 -2.47 -6.84 -21.07
N ARG A 135 -3.20 -5.72 -20.87
CA ARG A 135 -3.01 -4.47 -21.62
C ARG A 135 -1.86 -3.62 -21.06
N MET A 136 -1.72 -3.55 -19.73
CA MET A 136 -0.62 -2.82 -19.06
C MET A 136 0.73 -3.52 -19.24
N PHE A 137 0.77 -4.85 -19.14
CA PHE A 137 1.97 -5.67 -19.40
C PHE A 137 2.14 -6.06 -20.86
N ARG A 138 1.53 -5.35 -21.82
CA ARG A 138 1.83 -5.62 -23.22
C ARG A 138 3.31 -5.32 -23.41
N PRO A 139 4.17 -6.32 -23.68
CA PRO A 139 5.58 -6.04 -23.90
C PRO A 139 5.64 -5.03 -25.04
N LYS A 140 6.39 -3.94 -24.86
CA LYS A 140 6.79 -3.11 -26.00
C LYS A 140 7.58 -4.04 -26.89
N THR A 141 6.92 -4.60 -27.91
CA THR A 141 7.61 -5.32 -28.98
C THR A 141 8.65 -4.36 -29.49
N GLY A 142 9.91 -4.68 -29.18
CA GLY A 142 11.06 -3.99 -29.72
C GLY A 142 10.86 -3.89 -31.22
N ARG A 143 11.02 -2.66 -31.69
CA ARG A 143 11.13 -2.27 -33.09
C ARG A 143 11.83 -3.37 -33.88
N ALA A 144 11.23 -3.72 -35.02
CA ALA A 144 11.82 -4.58 -36.04
C ALA A 144 13.31 -4.26 -36.22
N ALA A 145 14.13 -5.30 -36.18
CA ALA A 145 15.44 -5.28 -36.79
C ALA A 145 15.35 -6.22 -37.99
N ASP A 146 15.54 -5.63 -39.16
CA ASP A 146 15.78 -6.28 -40.45
C ASP A 146 16.93 -7.30 -40.40
#